data_AF-A0A0E3PZ22-F1
#
_entry.id   AF-A0A0E3PZ22-F1
#
_cell.length_a   1.000
_cell.length_b   1.000
_cell.length_c   1.000
_cell.angle_alpha   90.00
_cell.angle_beta   90.00
_cell.angle_gamma   90.00
#
_symmetry.space_group_name_H-M   'P 1'
#
loop_
_entity.id
_entity.type
_entity.pdbx_description
1 polymer ?
#
loop_
_entity_poly.entity_id
_entity_poly.type
_entity_poly.pdbx_seq_one_letter_code
_entity_poly.pdbx_strand_id
1 'polypeptide(L)'
;MSLPEKKNCLKLREFTLSLFSLTLFLIFFCTQINPVYGAVNGAAIEEENENRIIIGFFSDHDLSDATVRFEEPHENVSLVFTLSSGKETLKSETFHLVSVKKDQEISKVFFWELEEDFGKDRDSYTAQLFVKEGNQILETQKTSFSYRNPHLSNLKVVDFSADSEKASFLIDLVSSANLRLVQMPEPGIVDFDLKLLSGKDIIYSESLKNVPVTDAYYKTINWPLLLEKDRSYTALLKVHSHSPELTTAYMSEFWAEEKVEILDSDINVDEYGASVTVTGRSQVPFNGIVRVVLTPEEGDVRVFEETADILTAGKEDTVGIIWQGVPRGDYNVKIDVVNLDGEILDSHETVLRVFEPVAELNPPEETPALSSQAATGILLCVAVFLERKKRGKKD
;
A
#
# COMPACT_ATOMS: atom_id res chain seq x y z
N MET A 1 -34.16 -86.44 3.08
CA MET A 1 -33.03 -86.01 3.94
C MET A 1 -31.95 -85.45 3.03
N SER A 2 -31.66 -84.18 3.23
CA SER A 2 -31.00 -83.23 2.32
C SER A 2 -29.49 -83.42 2.21
N LEU A 3 -28.96 -83.40 0.98
CA LEU A 3 -27.55 -83.10 0.70
C LEU A 3 -27.47 -81.63 0.23
N PRO A 4 -26.55 -80.81 0.78
CA PRO A 4 -26.53 -79.37 0.52
C PRO A 4 -25.77 -78.98 -0.75
N GLU A 5 -26.24 -77.87 -1.33
CA GLU A 5 -25.74 -77.21 -2.53
C GLU A 5 -24.26 -76.80 -2.49
N LYS A 6 -23.61 -76.90 -3.66
CA LYS A 6 -22.33 -76.27 -4.00
C LYS A 6 -22.40 -74.75 -3.76
N LYS A 7 -21.74 -74.27 -2.71
CA LYS A 7 -21.55 -72.83 -2.48
C LYS A 7 -20.39 -72.28 -3.32
N ASN A 8 -20.76 -71.43 -4.28
CA ASN A 8 -20.03 -70.27 -4.82
C ASN A 8 -18.53 -70.13 -4.48
N CYS A 9 -17.65 -70.77 -5.24
CA CYS A 9 -16.20 -70.50 -5.23
C CYS A 9 -15.78 -69.31 -6.11
N LEU A 10 -16.68 -68.66 -6.86
CA LEU A 10 -16.32 -67.53 -7.73
C LEU A 10 -16.17 -66.19 -6.99
N LYS A 11 -16.97 -65.93 -5.94
CA LYS A 11 -16.91 -64.66 -5.20
C LYS A 11 -15.64 -64.49 -4.36
N LEU A 12 -15.02 -65.58 -3.92
CA LEU A 12 -13.81 -65.50 -3.08
C LEU A 12 -12.58 -65.07 -3.91
N ARG A 13 -12.51 -65.47 -5.19
CA ARG A 13 -11.39 -65.16 -6.08
C ARG A 13 -11.40 -63.70 -6.56
N GLU A 14 -12.57 -63.12 -6.77
CA GLU A 14 -12.71 -61.68 -7.07
C GLU A 14 -12.41 -60.82 -5.83
N PHE A 15 -12.80 -61.28 -4.64
CA PHE A 15 -12.48 -60.59 -3.40
C PHE A 15 -10.98 -60.60 -3.08
N THR A 16 -10.30 -61.73 -3.28
CA THR A 16 -8.84 -61.82 -3.05
C THR A 16 -8.04 -61.05 -4.09
N LEU A 17 -8.46 -61.05 -5.37
CA LEU A 17 -7.82 -60.22 -6.40
C LEU A 17 -8.02 -58.71 -6.16
N SER A 18 -9.21 -58.30 -5.70
CA SER A 18 -9.50 -56.91 -5.33
C SER A 18 -8.70 -56.47 -4.11
N LEU A 19 -8.59 -57.31 -3.07
CA LEU A 19 -7.78 -57.01 -1.89
C LEU A 19 -6.28 -56.90 -2.22
N PHE A 20 -5.78 -57.77 -3.11
CA PHE A 20 -4.38 -57.77 -3.54
C PHE A 20 -4.05 -56.54 -4.41
N SER A 21 -4.98 -56.13 -5.28
CA SER A 21 -4.85 -54.88 -6.05
C SER A 21 -4.85 -53.65 -5.15
N LEU A 22 -5.74 -53.61 -4.15
CA LEU A 22 -5.81 -52.51 -3.19
C LEU A 22 -4.54 -52.42 -2.32
N THR A 23 -3.99 -53.56 -1.88
CA THR A 23 -2.73 -53.58 -1.12
C THR A 23 -1.51 -53.24 -1.98
N LEU A 24 -1.47 -53.68 -3.25
CA LEU A 24 -0.38 -53.28 -4.17
C LEU A 24 -0.44 -51.78 -4.49
N PHE A 25 -1.65 -51.22 -4.64
CA PHE A 25 -1.86 -49.79 -4.85
C PHE A 25 -1.48 -48.96 -3.62
N LEU A 26 -1.81 -49.45 -2.41
CA LEU A 26 -1.38 -48.84 -1.13
C LEU A 26 0.14 -48.91 -0.94
N ILE A 27 0.80 -50.01 -1.31
CA ILE A 27 2.26 -50.13 -1.20
C ILE A 27 2.97 -49.25 -2.25
N PHE A 28 2.41 -49.11 -3.45
CA PHE A 28 2.94 -48.19 -4.48
C PHE A 28 2.77 -46.73 -4.06
N PHE A 29 1.66 -46.37 -3.41
CA PHE A 29 1.49 -45.05 -2.78
C PHE A 29 2.44 -44.87 -1.59
N CYS A 30 2.58 -45.84 -0.69
CA CYS A 30 3.46 -45.73 0.48
C CYS A 30 4.97 -45.73 0.14
N THR A 31 5.38 -46.18 -1.06
CA THR A 31 6.80 -46.13 -1.50
C THR A 31 7.13 -44.94 -2.41
N GLN A 32 6.12 -44.17 -2.83
CA GLN A 32 6.28 -42.87 -3.51
C GLN A 32 6.14 -41.68 -2.57
N ILE A 33 5.87 -41.91 -1.28
CA ILE A 33 5.81 -40.87 -0.24
C ILE A 33 7.05 -41.02 0.66
N ASN A 34 8.21 -40.73 0.09
CA ASN A 34 9.28 -40.13 0.86
C ASN A 34 9.52 -38.75 0.25
N PRO A 35 8.73 -37.72 0.63
CA PRO A 35 9.17 -36.37 0.39
C PRO A 35 10.46 -36.16 1.18
N VAL A 36 11.57 -35.97 0.46
CA VAL A 36 12.79 -35.41 1.04
C VAL A 36 12.45 -33.96 1.36
N TYR A 37 12.21 -33.72 2.64
CA TYR A 37 11.71 -32.47 3.18
C TYR A 37 12.73 -31.35 3.02
N GLY A 38 12.28 -30.20 2.51
CA GLY A 38 12.83 -28.91 2.91
C GLY A 38 12.37 -28.63 4.33
N ALA A 39 12.90 -29.39 5.28
CA ALA A 39 12.91 -28.95 6.66
C ALA A 39 13.84 -27.72 6.69
N VAL A 40 13.41 -26.61 7.32
CA VAL A 40 14.35 -25.97 8.24
C VAL A 40 14.90 -27.14 9.04
N ASN A 41 16.21 -27.37 9.01
CA ASN A 41 16.78 -28.38 9.87
C ASN A 41 16.35 -28.07 11.29
N GLY A 42 15.26 -28.68 11.75
CA GLY A 42 15.00 -29.03 13.13
C GLY A 42 15.96 -30.15 13.47
N ALA A 43 17.25 -29.85 13.40
CA ALA A 43 18.30 -30.61 14.04
C ALA A 43 18.55 -29.90 15.36
N ALA A 44 17.83 -30.35 16.39
CA ALA A 44 17.85 -29.81 17.75
C ALA A 44 17.24 -28.38 17.81
N ILE A 45 16.49 -28.01 18.85
CA ILE A 45 17.06 -27.22 19.96
C ILE A 45 18.58 -27.08 19.82
N GLU A 46 19.04 -26.36 18.80
CA GLU A 46 20.32 -25.67 18.90
C GLU A 46 20.15 -24.83 20.16
N GLU A 47 20.95 -25.15 21.18
CA GLU A 47 21.33 -24.16 22.19
C GLU A 47 21.45 -22.83 21.46
N GLU A 48 20.78 -21.76 21.94
CA GLU A 48 21.00 -20.41 21.44
C GLU A 48 22.52 -20.21 21.43
N ASN A 49 23.13 -20.40 20.27
CA ASN A 49 24.55 -20.28 20.13
C ASN A 49 24.72 -18.77 20.06
N GLU A 50 24.95 -18.17 21.23
CA GLU A 50 24.91 -16.72 21.45
C GLU A 50 25.76 -15.99 20.38
N ASN A 51 26.77 -16.66 19.81
CA ASN A 51 27.70 -16.16 18.79
C ASN A 51 27.32 -16.36 17.29
N ARG A 52 26.06 -16.65 16.93
CA ARG A 52 25.68 -16.85 15.52
C ARG A 52 25.70 -15.52 14.73
N ILE A 53 26.41 -15.49 13.60
CA ILE A 53 26.52 -14.33 12.70
C ILE A 53 25.31 -14.27 11.77
N ILE A 54 24.89 -15.39 11.17
CA ILE A 54 23.73 -15.42 10.26
C ILE A 54 22.45 -15.56 11.08
N ILE A 55 21.75 -14.45 11.29
CA ILE A 55 20.50 -14.42 12.07
C ILE A 55 19.25 -14.62 11.22
N GLY A 56 19.35 -14.47 9.90
CA GLY A 56 18.26 -14.77 8.97
C GLY A 56 18.79 -15.15 7.59
N PHE A 57 18.24 -16.22 7.00
CA PHE A 57 18.52 -16.61 5.63
C PHE A 57 17.27 -17.22 4.99
N PHE A 58 16.85 -16.63 3.88
CA PHE A 58 15.74 -17.10 3.07
C PHE A 58 16.17 -17.13 1.60
N SER A 59 15.65 -18.09 0.85
CA SER A 59 15.77 -18.10 -0.59
C SER A 59 14.61 -18.87 -1.18
N ASP A 60 14.10 -18.34 -2.28
CA ASP A 60 13.21 -19.02 -3.20
C ASP A 60 13.79 -18.91 -4.62
N HIS A 61 12.95 -19.18 -5.62
CA HIS A 61 13.31 -19.13 -7.02
C HIS A 61 13.69 -17.72 -7.50
N ASP A 62 13.10 -16.69 -6.91
CA ASP A 62 13.19 -15.33 -7.44
C ASP A 62 14.30 -14.55 -6.74
N LEU A 63 14.47 -14.78 -5.43
CA LEU A 63 15.43 -14.04 -4.61
C LEU A 63 16.06 -14.86 -3.49
N SER A 64 17.11 -14.28 -2.91
CA SER A 64 17.67 -14.65 -1.63
C SER A 64 17.84 -13.42 -0.75
N ASP A 65 17.44 -13.55 0.50
CA ASP A 65 17.52 -12.51 1.51
C ASP A 65 18.30 -13.05 2.72
N ALA A 66 19.27 -12.27 3.18
CA ALA A 66 20.05 -12.59 4.36
C ALA A 66 20.17 -11.39 5.29
N THR A 67 20.14 -11.69 6.58
CA THR A 67 20.45 -10.75 7.65
C THR A 67 21.57 -11.36 8.49
N VAL A 68 22.65 -10.59 8.65
CA VAL A 68 23.80 -10.96 9.46
C VAL A 68 24.03 -9.93 10.56
N ARG A 69 24.51 -10.37 11.73
CA ARG A 69 24.88 -9.51 12.84
C ARG A 69 26.25 -9.92 13.37
N PHE A 70 27.15 -8.97 13.48
CA PHE A 70 28.51 -9.22 13.98
C PHE A 70 28.65 -8.73 15.41
N GLU A 71 28.99 -9.62 16.35
CA GLU A 71 29.18 -9.24 17.76
C GLU A 71 30.52 -8.53 18.04
N GLU A 72 31.44 -8.66 17.10
CA GLU A 72 32.77 -8.05 17.11
C GLU A 72 33.01 -7.30 15.79
N PRO A 73 33.88 -6.29 15.77
CA PRO A 73 34.24 -5.63 14.52
C PRO A 73 35.05 -6.57 13.62
N HIS A 74 34.74 -6.57 12.33
CA HIS A 74 35.46 -7.34 11.31
C HIS A 74 35.81 -6.45 10.12
N GLU A 75 36.91 -6.79 9.45
CA GLU A 75 37.44 -6.05 8.31
C GLU A 75 37.46 -6.94 7.07
N ASN A 76 37.22 -6.36 5.88
CA ASN A 76 37.19 -7.10 4.62
C ASN A 76 36.18 -8.27 4.64
N VAL A 77 34.98 -7.98 5.14
CA VAL A 77 33.88 -8.93 5.20
C VAL A 77 33.23 -9.04 3.82
N SER A 78 32.79 -10.25 3.45
CA SER A 78 31.96 -10.43 2.26
C SER A 78 30.85 -11.44 2.49
N LEU A 79 29.70 -11.18 1.88
CA LEU A 79 28.56 -12.08 1.83
C LEU A 79 28.50 -12.68 0.43
N VAL A 80 28.68 -14.00 0.33
CA VAL A 80 28.66 -14.71 -0.95
C VAL A 80 27.39 -15.55 -1.03
N PHE A 81 26.47 -15.13 -1.90
CA PHE A 81 25.26 -15.87 -2.24
C PHE A 81 25.59 -16.83 -3.38
N THR A 82 25.14 -18.08 -3.28
CA THR A 82 25.35 -19.09 -4.32
C THR A 82 24.07 -19.89 -4.51
N LEU A 83 23.64 -20.05 -5.76
CA LEU A 83 22.55 -20.94 -6.13
C LEU A 83 23.08 -22.10 -6.96
N SER A 84 22.62 -23.31 -6.65
CA SER A 84 23.03 -24.52 -7.33
C SER A 84 21.84 -25.44 -7.63
N SER A 85 21.92 -26.18 -8.73
CA SER A 85 21.06 -27.33 -9.02
C SER A 85 21.94 -28.58 -9.09
N GLY A 86 21.72 -29.52 -8.16
CA GLY A 86 22.58 -30.68 -8.01
C GLY A 86 24.04 -30.33 -7.69
N LYS A 87 24.94 -30.53 -8.66
CA LYS A 87 26.38 -30.21 -8.54
C LYS A 87 26.80 -28.97 -9.32
N GLU A 88 25.88 -28.39 -10.08
CA GLU A 88 26.14 -27.24 -10.93
C GLU A 88 25.79 -25.95 -10.20
N THR A 89 26.72 -25.01 -10.15
CA THR A 89 26.46 -23.66 -9.65
C THR A 89 25.82 -22.84 -10.77
N LEU A 90 24.60 -22.37 -10.54
CA LEU A 90 23.83 -21.59 -11.51
C LEU A 90 24.19 -20.11 -11.46
N LYS A 91 24.22 -19.53 -10.25
CA LYS A 91 24.53 -18.12 -10.04
C LYS A 91 25.28 -17.93 -8.73
N SER A 92 26.13 -16.91 -8.68
CA SER A 92 26.77 -16.48 -7.44
C SER A 92 27.00 -14.97 -7.48
N GLU A 93 26.79 -14.31 -6.34
CA GLU A 93 27.00 -12.87 -6.16
C GLU A 93 27.74 -12.63 -4.85
N THR A 94 28.65 -11.66 -4.85
CA THR A 94 29.42 -11.27 -3.66
C THR A 94 29.14 -9.82 -3.30
N PHE A 95 28.69 -9.58 -2.06
CA PHE A 95 28.58 -8.25 -1.49
C PHE A 95 29.79 -7.99 -0.58
N HIS A 96 30.60 -7.00 -0.94
CA HIS A 96 31.76 -6.59 -0.14
C HIS A 96 31.35 -5.57 0.92
N LEU A 97 31.58 -5.92 2.18
CA LEU A 97 31.37 -5.10 3.36
C LEU A 97 32.75 -4.69 3.87
N VAL A 98 33.23 -3.52 3.43
CA VAL A 98 34.61 -3.03 3.67
C VAL A 98 35.03 -3.22 5.13
N SER A 99 34.19 -2.76 6.05
CA SER A 99 34.37 -2.91 7.50
C SER A 99 32.99 -3.02 8.13
N VAL A 100 32.85 -3.83 9.18
CA VAL A 100 31.62 -3.92 9.97
C VAL A 100 31.93 -3.62 11.43
N LYS A 101 31.04 -2.87 12.08
CA LYS A 101 31.16 -2.50 13.48
C LYS A 101 30.56 -3.60 14.37
N LYS A 102 30.97 -3.60 15.63
CA LYS A 102 30.31 -4.38 16.67
C LYS A 102 28.80 -4.07 16.70
N ASP A 103 28.02 -5.14 16.86
CA ASP A 103 26.55 -5.18 16.93
C ASP A 103 25.86 -4.62 15.67
N GLN A 104 26.60 -4.49 14.56
CA GLN A 104 26.04 -4.02 13.30
C GLN A 104 25.25 -5.14 12.62
N GLU A 105 23.97 -4.88 12.39
CA GLU A 105 23.10 -5.71 11.57
C GLU A 105 23.13 -5.24 10.11
N ILE A 106 23.27 -6.20 9.19
CA ILE A 106 23.34 -5.93 7.76
C ILE A 106 22.39 -6.90 7.06
N SER A 107 21.42 -6.32 6.35
CA SER A 107 20.50 -7.06 5.49
C SER A 107 20.88 -6.86 4.03
N LYS A 108 20.86 -7.94 3.24
CA LYS A 108 21.06 -7.90 1.79
C LYS A 108 20.08 -8.83 1.08
N VAL A 109 19.55 -8.35 -0.03
CA VAL A 109 18.68 -9.09 -0.95
C VAL A 109 19.40 -9.22 -2.28
N PHE A 110 19.33 -10.40 -2.87
CA PHE A 110 19.88 -10.72 -4.17
C PHE A 110 18.82 -11.40 -5.04
N PHE A 111 18.59 -10.88 -6.24
CA PHE A 111 17.65 -11.47 -7.21
C PHE A 111 18.38 -12.48 -8.10
N TRP A 112 17.85 -13.70 -8.17
CA TRP A 112 18.46 -14.76 -8.95
C TRP A 112 18.29 -14.56 -10.46
N GLU A 113 17.23 -13.88 -10.92
CA GLU A 113 16.97 -13.58 -12.34
C GLU A 113 17.23 -14.81 -13.25
N LEU A 114 16.71 -15.97 -12.85
CA LEU A 114 16.89 -17.19 -13.63
C LEU A 114 16.02 -17.13 -14.89
N GLU A 115 16.56 -17.57 -16.02
CA GLU A 115 15.76 -17.75 -17.23
C GLU A 115 14.73 -18.87 -16.99
N GLU A 116 13.46 -18.60 -17.29
CA GLU A 116 12.38 -19.58 -17.15
C GLU A 116 12.56 -20.76 -18.13
N ASP A 117 13.12 -21.87 -17.66
CA ASP A 117 13.16 -23.14 -18.40
C ASP A 117 12.07 -24.09 -17.90
N PHE A 118 10.84 -23.86 -18.37
CA PHE A 118 9.63 -24.64 -18.05
C PHE A 118 9.77 -26.16 -18.26
N GLY A 119 10.82 -26.62 -18.96
CA GLY A 119 11.12 -28.02 -19.22
C GLY A 119 11.94 -28.73 -18.13
N LYS A 120 12.66 -27.98 -17.28
CA LYS A 120 13.59 -28.52 -16.25
C LYS A 120 13.18 -28.26 -14.79
N ASP A 121 11.99 -27.69 -14.56
CA ASP A 121 11.39 -27.36 -13.25
C ASP A 121 11.07 -28.55 -12.30
N ARG A 122 11.83 -29.64 -12.39
CA ARG A 122 11.78 -30.75 -11.44
C ARG A 122 12.94 -30.76 -10.47
N ASP A 123 13.97 -29.94 -10.70
CA ASP A 123 15.18 -29.99 -9.92
C ASP A 123 15.03 -29.22 -8.59
N SER A 124 15.58 -29.80 -7.52
CA SER A 124 15.73 -29.12 -6.23
C SER A 124 16.89 -28.13 -6.32
N TYR A 125 16.61 -26.88 -6.06
CA TYR A 125 17.64 -25.86 -5.92
C TYR A 125 18.20 -25.86 -4.51
N THR A 126 19.49 -25.51 -4.38
CA THR A 126 20.15 -25.27 -3.09
C THR A 126 20.79 -23.90 -3.12
N ALA A 127 20.29 -23.00 -2.28
CA ALA A 127 20.88 -21.70 -2.01
C ALA A 127 21.80 -21.79 -0.79
N GLN A 128 22.94 -21.13 -0.88
CA GLN A 128 23.96 -21.08 0.17
C GLN A 128 24.42 -19.64 0.37
N LEU A 129 24.57 -19.26 1.63
CA LEU A 129 25.20 -18.02 2.06
C LEU A 129 26.50 -18.35 2.76
N PHE A 130 27.60 -17.73 2.30
CA PHE A 130 28.87 -17.74 3.01
C PHE A 130 29.16 -16.35 3.57
N VAL A 131 29.41 -16.26 4.86
CA VAL A 131 30.00 -15.07 5.48
C VAL A 131 31.50 -15.28 5.55
N LYS A 132 32.27 -14.39 4.91
CA LYS A 132 33.73 -14.51 4.82
C LYS A 132 34.43 -13.28 5.36
N GLU A 133 35.60 -13.49 5.94
CA GLU A 133 36.58 -12.45 6.25
C GLU A 133 37.85 -12.74 5.43
N GLY A 134 38.05 -11.96 4.37
CA GLY A 134 39.03 -12.30 3.33
C GLY A 134 38.77 -13.70 2.74
N ASN A 135 39.70 -14.63 2.94
CA ASN A 135 39.59 -16.02 2.47
C ASN A 135 39.02 -16.99 3.50
N GLN A 136 38.84 -16.57 4.76
CA GLN A 136 38.31 -17.39 5.82
C GLN A 136 36.79 -17.37 5.78
N ILE A 137 36.16 -18.54 5.86
CA ILE A 137 34.71 -18.66 6.05
C ILE A 137 34.44 -18.55 7.55
N LEU A 138 33.67 -17.54 7.95
CA LEU A 138 33.22 -17.35 9.33
C LEU A 138 32.00 -18.22 9.63
N GLU A 139 30.99 -18.18 8.74
CA GLU A 139 29.77 -18.97 8.87
C GLU A 139 29.21 -19.34 7.50
N THR A 140 28.42 -20.41 7.45
CA THR A 140 27.70 -20.82 6.24
C THR A 140 26.32 -21.32 6.60
N GLN A 141 25.31 -20.87 5.86
CA GLN A 141 23.96 -21.39 5.94
C GLN A 141 23.47 -21.84 4.56
N LYS A 142 22.65 -22.88 4.52
CA LYS A 142 22.07 -23.41 3.28
C LYS A 142 20.58 -23.66 3.43
N THR A 143 19.85 -23.51 2.34
CA THR A 143 18.44 -23.87 2.22
C THR A 143 18.17 -24.50 0.86
N SER A 144 17.12 -25.32 0.76
CA SER A 144 16.74 -25.98 -0.48
C SER A 144 15.27 -25.73 -0.79
N PHE A 145 14.94 -25.48 -2.05
CA PHE A 145 13.58 -25.17 -2.51
C PHE A 145 13.34 -25.73 -3.92
N SER A 146 12.08 -25.72 -4.36
CA SER A 146 11.68 -26.13 -5.71
C SER A 146 10.62 -25.20 -6.28
N TYR A 147 10.57 -25.06 -7.61
CA TYR A 147 9.75 -24.06 -8.30
C TYR A 147 8.23 -24.32 -8.22
N ARG A 148 7.79 -25.60 -8.28
CA ARG A 148 6.38 -25.98 -8.47
C ARG A 148 5.62 -26.41 -7.21
N ASN A 149 5.98 -25.93 -6.03
CA ASN A 149 5.21 -26.26 -4.84
C ASN A 149 4.35 -25.06 -4.42
N PRO A 150 3.09 -24.96 -4.87
CA PRO A 150 2.14 -24.03 -4.27
C PRO A 150 1.93 -24.51 -2.83
N HIS A 151 2.66 -23.92 -1.90
CA HIS A 151 2.64 -24.34 -0.51
C HIS A 151 1.20 -24.30 0.02
N LEU A 152 0.75 -25.43 0.57
CA LEU A 152 -0.52 -25.54 1.28
C LEU A 152 -0.38 -24.87 2.65
N SER A 153 -0.22 -23.55 2.64
CA SER A 153 -0.45 -22.73 3.81
C SER A 153 -1.97 -22.61 4.01
N ASN A 154 -2.41 -22.65 5.26
CA ASN A 154 -3.74 -22.18 5.66
C ASN A 154 -3.94 -20.67 5.40
N LEU A 155 -2.87 -19.96 5.00
CA LEU A 155 -2.83 -18.54 4.71
C LEU A 155 -2.38 -18.30 3.27
N LYS A 156 -3.07 -17.42 2.57
CA LYS A 156 -2.68 -16.97 1.24
C LYS A 156 -2.61 -15.45 1.24
N VAL A 157 -1.49 -14.89 0.78
CA VAL A 157 -1.46 -13.50 0.34
C VAL A 157 -2.26 -13.42 -0.95
N VAL A 158 -3.41 -12.75 -0.87
CA VAL A 158 -4.35 -12.57 -1.99
C VAL A 158 -3.91 -11.41 -2.86
N ASP A 159 -3.38 -10.37 -2.23
CA ASP A 159 -2.91 -9.17 -2.90
C ASP A 159 -1.71 -8.58 -2.16
N PHE A 160 -0.73 -8.11 -2.92
CA PHE A 160 0.39 -7.32 -2.45
C PHE A 160 0.73 -6.29 -3.52
N SER A 161 0.62 -5.02 -3.17
CA SER A 161 0.85 -3.91 -4.07
C SER A 161 1.60 -2.79 -3.37
N ALA A 162 2.46 -2.12 -4.12
CA ALA A 162 3.19 -0.95 -3.69
C ALA A 162 3.14 0.15 -4.76
N ASP A 163 3.11 1.39 -4.31
CA ASP A 163 3.14 2.59 -5.14
C ASP A 163 3.98 3.68 -4.46
N SER A 164 4.00 4.89 -5.02
CA SER A 164 4.75 6.03 -4.47
C SER A 164 4.26 6.50 -3.09
N GLU A 165 3.10 6.03 -2.60
CA GLU A 165 2.52 6.41 -1.30
C GLU A 165 2.83 5.36 -0.23
N LYS A 166 2.61 4.09 -0.56
CA LYS A 166 2.56 2.99 0.42
C LYS A 166 2.78 1.61 -0.18
N ALA A 167 2.93 0.64 0.70
CA ALA A 167 2.64 -0.76 0.41
C ALA A 167 1.38 -1.21 1.13
N SER A 168 0.61 -2.09 0.48
CA SER A 168 -0.54 -2.74 1.07
C SER A 168 -0.57 -4.22 0.74
N PHE A 169 -1.08 -5.01 1.69
CA PHE A 169 -1.26 -6.43 1.50
C PHE A 169 -2.55 -6.94 2.13
N LEU A 170 -3.14 -7.93 1.47
CA LEU A 170 -4.32 -8.64 1.92
C LEU A 170 -3.99 -10.12 2.05
N ILE A 171 -4.27 -10.66 3.23
CA ILE A 171 -4.12 -12.08 3.53
C ILE A 171 -5.49 -12.65 3.83
N ASP A 172 -5.73 -13.83 3.28
CA ASP A 172 -6.95 -14.58 3.51
C ASP A 172 -6.63 -15.98 4.00
N LEU A 173 -7.57 -16.56 4.74
CA LEU A 173 -7.46 -17.92 5.23
C LEU A 173 -8.02 -18.89 4.19
N VAL A 174 -7.19 -19.84 3.78
CA VAL A 174 -7.57 -20.85 2.78
C VAL A 174 -7.81 -22.18 3.47
N SER A 175 -8.94 -22.82 3.15
CA SER A 175 -9.21 -24.18 3.61
C SER A 175 -8.22 -25.15 2.96
N SER A 176 -7.46 -25.88 3.78
CA SER A 176 -6.37 -26.76 3.36
C SER A 176 -6.82 -28.04 2.63
N ALA A 177 -8.11 -28.18 2.30
CA ALA A 177 -8.66 -29.36 1.67
C ALA A 177 -9.42 -29.05 0.37
N ASN A 178 -8.86 -29.47 -0.77
CA ASN A 178 -9.57 -29.73 -2.03
C ASN A 178 -10.59 -30.90 -1.93
N LEU A 179 -11.02 -31.26 -0.71
CA LEU A 179 -12.02 -32.28 -0.44
C LEU A 179 -13.25 -31.61 0.12
N ARG A 180 -14.43 -31.98 -0.40
CA ARG A 180 -15.77 -31.41 -0.18
C ARG A 180 -16.29 -31.41 1.29
N LEU A 181 -15.43 -31.44 2.30
CA LEU A 181 -15.78 -31.11 3.67
C LEU A 181 -15.41 -29.65 3.92
N VAL A 182 -16.41 -28.87 4.31
CA VAL A 182 -16.26 -27.49 4.78
C VAL A 182 -15.46 -27.51 6.09
N GLN A 183 -14.14 -27.63 6.02
CA GLN A 183 -13.28 -27.34 7.15
C GLN A 183 -13.14 -25.82 7.22
N MET A 184 -13.53 -25.27 8.37
CA MET A 184 -13.31 -23.86 8.68
C MET A 184 -11.81 -23.59 8.57
N PRO A 185 -11.39 -22.51 7.90
CA PRO A 185 -9.97 -22.19 7.78
C PRO A 185 -9.33 -22.07 9.16
N GLU A 186 -8.14 -22.65 9.34
CA GLU A 186 -7.46 -22.64 10.63
C GLU A 186 -6.74 -21.31 10.83
N PRO A 187 -6.97 -20.60 11.95
CA PRO A 187 -6.26 -19.36 12.25
C PRO A 187 -4.75 -19.60 12.40
N GLY A 188 -3.94 -18.59 12.08
CA GLY A 188 -2.48 -18.67 12.13
C GLY A 188 -1.84 -17.49 12.88
N ILE A 189 -0.58 -17.66 13.26
CA ILE A 189 0.28 -16.56 13.72
C ILE A 189 1.34 -16.36 12.65
N VAL A 190 1.55 -15.10 12.27
CA VAL A 190 2.37 -14.73 11.13
C VAL A 190 3.29 -13.56 11.47
N ASP A 191 4.52 -13.62 10.99
CA ASP A 191 5.42 -12.48 10.94
C ASP A 191 5.43 -11.89 9.52
N PHE A 192 5.39 -10.56 9.44
CA PHE A 192 5.60 -9.80 8.21
C PHE A 192 6.95 -9.10 8.27
N ASP A 193 7.69 -9.13 7.18
CA ASP A 193 8.91 -8.36 7.01
C ASP A 193 8.84 -7.65 5.65
N LEU A 194 8.54 -6.35 5.71
CA LEU A 194 8.41 -5.47 4.55
C LEU A 194 9.73 -4.72 4.34
N LYS A 195 10.24 -4.73 3.12
CA LYS A 195 11.44 -4.00 2.71
C LYS A 195 11.13 -3.16 1.47
N LEU A 196 11.68 -1.96 1.40
CA LEU A 196 11.72 -1.16 0.18
C LEU A 196 13.16 -1.10 -0.31
N LEU A 197 13.35 -1.46 -1.57
CA LEU A 197 14.64 -1.48 -2.22
C LEU A 197 14.72 -0.42 -3.31
N SER A 198 15.90 0.18 -3.44
CA SER A 198 16.27 1.00 -4.58
C SER A 198 17.47 0.38 -5.27
N GLY A 199 17.22 -0.34 -6.37
CA GLY A 199 18.20 -1.26 -6.93
C GLY A 199 18.54 -2.38 -5.95
N LYS A 200 19.81 -2.47 -5.53
CA LYS A 200 20.29 -3.52 -4.59
C LYS A 200 20.29 -3.08 -3.12
N ASP A 201 19.98 -1.82 -2.84
CA ASP A 201 20.06 -1.27 -1.49
C ASP A 201 18.68 -1.20 -0.83
N ILE A 202 18.59 -1.75 0.38
CA ILE A 202 17.40 -1.64 1.23
C ILE A 202 17.43 -0.24 1.84
N ILE A 203 16.43 0.58 1.49
CA ILE A 203 16.29 1.96 1.99
C ILE A 203 15.26 2.08 3.10
N TYR A 204 14.41 1.07 3.25
CA TYR A 204 13.45 0.95 4.34
C TYR A 204 13.17 -0.50 4.69
N SER A 205 12.94 -0.78 5.96
CA SER A 205 12.52 -2.09 6.46
C SER A 205 11.59 -1.89 7.65
N GLU A 206 10.51 -2.65 7.69
CA GLU A 206 9.58 -2.72 8.82
C GLU A 206 9.12 -4.15 9.00
N SER A 207 9.19 -4.65 10.24
CA SER A 207 8.75 -6.00 10.56
C SER A 207 7.63 -5.97 11.61
N LEU A 208 6.59 -6.76 11.37
CA LEU A 208 5.49 -7.00 12.30
C LEU A 208 5.60 -8.46 12.77
N LYS A 209 5.71 -8.67 14.07
CA LYS A 209 5.92 -10.00 14.66
C LYS A 209 4.66 -10.50 15.36
N ASN A 210 4.43 -11.81 15.30
CA ASN A 210 3.37 -12.51 16.00
C ASN A 210 1.96 -11.95 15.72
N VAL A 211 1.66 -11.64 14.46
CA VAL A 211 0.34 -11.13 14.06
C VAL A 211 -0.65 -12.29 13.97
N PRO A 212 -1.73 -12.28 14.77
CA PRO A 212 -2.77 -13.30 14.66
C PRO A 212 -3.65 -13.04 13.44
N VAL A 213 -3.78 -14.03 12.57
CA VAL A 213 -4.66 -13.99 11.40
C VAL A 213 -5.78 -14.99 11.63
N THR A 214 -6.94 -14.48 12.06
CA THR A 214 -8.16 -15.26 12.33
C THR A 214 -9.23 -15.12 11.26
N ASP A 215 -9.06 -14.16 10.36
CA ASP A 215 -9.94 -13.83 9.25
C ASP A 215 -9.12 -13.05 8.20
N ALA A 216 -9.76 -12.50 7.17
CA ALA A 216 -9.10 -11.62 6.22
C ALA A 216 -8.35 -10.46 6.93
N TYR A 217 -7.04 -10.39 6.72
CA TYR A 217 -6.16 -9.39 7.32
C TYR A 217 -5.66 -8.43 6.25
N TYR A 218 -6.03 -7.16 6.37
CA TYR A 218 -5.58 -6.08 5.51
C TYR A 218 -4.65 -5.15 6.28
N LYS A 219 -3.53 -4.80 5.67
CA LYS A 219 -2.58 -3.84 6.24
C LYS A 219 -2.03 -2.93 5.16
N THR A 220 -1.89 -1.67 5.54
CA THR A 220 -1.24 -0.62 4.75
C THR A 220 -0.10 -0.02 5.56
N ILE A 221 1.02 0.23 4.91
CA ILE A 221 2.22 0.86 5.48
C ILE A 221 2.64 1.97 4.53
N ASN A 222 2.48 3.22 4.96
CA ASN A 222 2.93 4.38 4.20
C ASN A 222 4.44 4.52 4.30
N TRP A 223 5.09 4.90 3.19
CA TRP A 223 6.53 5.12 3.22
C TRP A 223 6.88 6.31 4.12
N PRO A 224 7.83 6.16 5.06
CA PRO A 224 8.21 7.26 5.96
C PRO A 224 9.36 8.12 5.42
N LEU A 225 9.76 7.91 4.17
CA LEU A 225 10.85 8.60 3.50
C LEU A 225 10.39 9.17 2.15
N LEU A 226 11.11 10.18 1.67
CA LEU A 226 10.89 10.73 0.33
C LEU A 226 11.43 9.78 -0.73
N LEU A 227 10.72 9.69 -1.85
CA LEU A 227 11.14 8.93 -3.01
C LEU A 227 11.65 9.87 -4.10
N GLU A 228 12.57 9.38 -4.92
CA GLU A 228 13.10 10.11 -6.06
C GLU A 228 12.19 9.88 -7.27
N LYS A 229 11.81 10.96 -7.95
CA LYS A 229 11.02 10.91 -9.18
C LYS A 229 11.72 10.08 -10.25
N ASP A 230 10.94 9.33 -11.04
CA ASP A 230 11.39 8.51 -12.17
C ASP A 230 12.44 7.47 -11.77
N ARG A 231 12.40 7.02 -10.51
CA ARG A 231 13.23 5.93 -10.02
C ARG A 231 12.37 4.71 -9.78
N SER A 232 12.89 3.55 -10.19
CA SER A 232 12.26 2.25 -9.93
C SER A 232 12.59 1.78 -8.52
N TYR A 233 11.56 1.31 -7.82
CA TYR A 233 11.66 0.72 -6.50
C TYR A 233 11.01 -0.66 -6.49
N THR A 234 11.49 -1.51 -5.59
CA THR A 234 10.94 -2.85 -5.37
C THR A 234 10.52 -2.96 -3.91
N ALA A 235 9.23 -3.14 -3.66
CA ALA A 235 8.74 -3.55 -2.36
C ALA A 235 8.80 -5.08 -2.25
N LEU A 236 9.33 -5.57 -1.15
CA LEU A 236 9.45 -6.99 -0.83
C LEU A 236 8.72 -7.27 0.47
N LEU A 237 7.71 -8.14 0.43
CA LEU A 237 7.01 -8.63 1.60
C LEU A 237 7.37 -10.10 1.81
N LYS A 238 8.07 -10.40 2.92
CA LYS A 238 8.19 -11.77 3.40
C LYS A 238 7.13 -12.04 4.46
N VAL A 239 6.53 -13.21 4.37
CA VAL A 239 5.48 -13.70 5.25
C VAL A 239 5.96 -15.01 5.86
N HIS A 240 6.18 -15.04 7.16
CA HIS A 240 6.55 -16.25 7.89
C HIS A 240 5.37 -16.73 8.73
N SER A 241 4.76 -17.84 8.34
CA SER A 241 3.76 -18.54 9.15
C SER A 241 4.47 -19.43 10.18
N HIS A 242 4.00 -19.38 11.42
CA HIS A 242 4.49 -20.25 12.51
C HIS A 242 3.81 -21.62 12.51
N SER A 243 2.70 -21.80 11.79
CA SER A 243 1.96 -23.06 11.73
C SER A 243 1.11 -23.15 10.45
N PRO A 244 1.52 -23.95 9.44
CA PRO A 244 2.80 -24.65 9.36
C PRO A 244 3.98 -23.67 9.28
N GLU A 245 5.15 -24.07 9.80
CA GLU A 245 6.38 -23.27 9.70
C GLU A 245 6.80 -23.11 8.24
N LEU A 246 6.56 -21.93 7.68
CA LEU A 246 6.77 -21.65 6.27
C LEU A 246 7.00 -20.16 6.04
N THR A 247 8.00 -19.84 5.21
CA THR A 247 8.22 -18.47 4.73
C THR A 247 7.93 -18.38 3.24
N THR A 248 7.18 -17.36 2.83
CA THR A 248 6.98 -16.99 1.43
C THR A 248 7.36 -15.53 1.23
N ALA A 249 7.76 -15.16 0.01
CA ALA A 249 8.08 -13.80 -0.36
C ALA A 249 7.23 -13.34 -1.55
N TYR A 250 6.92 -12.05 -1.57
CA TYR A 250 6.14 -11.39 -2.61
C TYR A 250 6.82 -10.09 -2.98
N MET A 251 6.84 -9.77 -4.26
CA MET A 251 7.47 -8.57 -4.81
C MET A 251 6.43 -7.70 -5.52
N SER A 252 6.60 -6.39 -5.38
CA SER A 252 5.84 -5.39 -6.14
C SER A 252 6.81 -4.30 -6.57
N GLU A 253 6.98 -4.17 -7.88
CA GLU A 253 7.82 -3.14 -8.50
C GLU A 253 6.96 -1.96 -8.92
N PHE A 254 7.46 -0.74 -8.72
CA PHE A 254 6.78 0.48 -9.13
C PHE A 254 7.78 1.56 -9.53
N TRP A 255 7.32 2.48 -10.38
CA TRP A 255 8.02 3.73 -10.68
C TRP A 255 7.52 4.81 -9.73
N ALA A 256 8.44 5.51 -9.09
CA ALA A 256 8.09 6.58 -8.20
C ALA A 256 7.71 7.84 -9.00
N GLU A 257 6.43 8.16 -8.94
CA GLU A 257 5.80 9.29 -9.64
C GLU A 257 5.22 10.29 -8.64
N GLU A 258 5.18 11.57 -9.04
CA GLU A 258 4.41 12.59 -8.33
C GLU A 258 2.92 12.24 -8.42
N LYS A 259 2.20 12.43 -7.33
CA LYS A 259 0.76 12.22 -7.31
C LYS A 259 0.12 13.20 -6.35
N VAL A 260 -0.90 13.86 -6.83
CA VAL A 260 -1.70 14.85 -6.11
C VAL A 260 -3.16 14.66 -6.48
N GLU A 261 -4.05 15.16 -5.65
CA GLU A 261 -5.49 15.09 -5.86
C GLU A 261 -6.13 16.43 -5.45
N ILE A 262 -7.04 16.93 -6.27
CA ILE A 262 -7.90 18.06 -5.93
C ILE A 262 -8.99 17.56 -4.99
N LEU A 263 -9.16 18.22 -3.85
CA LEU A 263 -10.28 17.91 -2.95
C LEU A 263 -11.55 18.58 -3.47
N ASP A 264 -12.36 17.86 -4.25
CA ASP A 264 -13.62 18.33 -4.84
C ASP A 264 -14.56 19.04 -3.84
N SER A 265 -14.54 18.60 -2.58
CA SER A 265 -15.36 19.19 -1.51
C SER A 265 -14.90 20.57 -1.06
N ASP A 266 -13.70 20.99 -1.45
CA ASP A 266 -13.04 22.23 -1.02
C ASP A 266 -12.53 23.02 -2.23
N ILE A 267 -13.44 23.20 -3.19
CA ILE A 267 -13.29 24.08 -4.35
C ILE A 267 -14.32 25.20 -4.23
N ASN A 268 -13.87 26.45 -4.30
CA ASN A 268 -14.73 27.61 -4.42
C ASN A 268 -14.29 28.45 -5.62
N VAL A 269 -15.22 28.79 -6.51
CA VAL A 269 -14.95 29.61 -7.71
C VAL A 269 -16.03 30.68 -7.81
N ASP A 270 -15.61 31.94 -7.93
CA ASP A 270 -16.51 33.09 -7.99
C ASP A 270 -16.03 34.17 -8.96
N GLU A 271 -16.70 35.32 -8.96
CA GLU A 271 -16.40 36.46 -9.84
C GLU A 271 -15.03 37.12 -9.57
N TYR A 272 -14.44 36.86 -8.41
CA TYR A 272 -13.16 37.44 -7.96
C TYR A 272 -12.00 36.43 -8.01
N GLY A 273 -12.26 35.13 -7.99
CA GLY A 273 -11.20 34.14 -7.96
C GLY A 273 -11.63 32.69 -7.80
N ALA A 274 -10.64 31.86 -7.52
CA ALA A 274 -10.82 30.48 -7.11
C ALA A 274 -9.99 30.17 -5.85
N SER A 275 -10.49 29.28 -5.01
CA SER A 275 -9.78 28.66 -3.91
C SER A 275 -9.85 27.15 -4.12
N VAL A 276 -8.70 26.50 -4.23
CA VAL A 276 -8.60 25.07 -4.56
C VAL A 276 -7.68 24.40 -3.57
N THR A 277 -8.18 23.40 -2.84
CA THR A 277 -7.34 22.59 -1.95
C THR A 277 -6.82 21.36 -2.69
N VAL A 278 -5.51 21.15 -2.63
CA VAL A 278 -4.79 20.04 -3.24
C VAL A 278 -4.09 19.22 -2.16
N THR A 279 -4.17 17.89 -2.25
CA THR A 279 -3.53 16.96 -1.32
C THR A 279 -2.46 16.12 -2.03
N GLY A 280 -1.31 15.94 -1.38
CA GLY A 280 -0.26 15.04 -1.84
C GLY A 280 -0.64 13.57 -1.63
N ARG A 281 -0.46 12.75 -2.66
CA ARG A 281 -0.73 11.30 -2.68
C ARG A 281 0.51 10.47 -3.00
N SER A 282 1.70 11.06 -2.90
CA SER A 282 2.98 10.41 -3.19
C SER A 282 4.07 10.94 -2.27
N GLN A 283 5.03 10.09 -1.90
CA GLN A 283 6.25 10.52 -1.24
C GLN A 283 7.33 11.07 -2.19
N VAL A 284 7.07 11.04 -3.50
CA VAL A 284 7.77 11.92 -4.44
C VAL A 284 7.22 13.33 -4.21
N PRO A 285 8.06 14.30 -3.78
CA PRO A 285 7.58 15.65 -3.53
C PRO A 285 7.02 16.27 -4.80
N PHE A 286 5.74 16.62 -4.79
CA PHE A 286 5.13 17.41 -5.83
C PHE A 286 5.63 18.85 -5.74
N ASN A 287 6.01 19.40 -6.89
CA ASN A 287 6.27 20.81 -7.07
C ASN A 287 5.57 21.27 -8.35
N GLY A 288 4.65 22.21 -8.23
CA GLY A 288 3.82 22.59 -9.37
C GLY A 288 2.86 23.72 -9.09
N ILE A 289 1.90 23.87 -10.00
CA ILE A 289 0.94 24.96 -10.02
C ILE A 289 -0.49 24.44 -10.08
N VAL A 290 -1.43 25.23 -9.59
CA VAL A 290 -2.85 25.09 -9.91
C VAL A 290 -3.15 26.05 -11.06
N ARG A 291 -3.71 25.52 -12.14
CA ARG A 291 -4.10 26.27 -13.33
C ARG A 291 -5.62 26.28 -13.44
N VAL A 292 -6.21 27.47 -13.53
CA VAL A 292 -7.64 27.66 -13.80
C VAL A 292 -7.84 28.24 -15.18
N VAL A 293 -8.62 27.55 -16.01
CA VAL A 293 -8.95 27.94 -17.38
C VAL A 293 -10.44 28.29 -17.44
N LEU A 294 -10.75 29.55 -17.72
CA LEU A 294 -12.10 30.04 -17.98
C LEU A 294 -12.37 30.06 -19.47
N THR A 295 -13.32 29.24 -19.92
CA THR A 295 -13.75 29.17 -21.32
C THR A 295 -15.17 29.74 -21.45
N PRO A 296 -15.34 30.96 -22.01
CA PRO A 296 -16.67 31.51 -22.28
C PRO A 296 -17.34 30.78 -23.46
N GLU A 297 -18.67 30.88 -23.58
CA GLU A 297 -19.37 30.42 -24.79
C GLU A 297 -18.94 31.19 -26.04
N GLU A 298 -18.71 32.50 -25.91
CA GLU A 298 -18.22 33.38 -26.96
C GLU A 298 -17.11 34.29 -26.41
N GLY A 299 -15.96 34.34 -27.09
CA GLY A 299 -14.83 35.19 -26.74
C GLY A 299 -13.54 34.41 -26.46
N ASP A 300 -12.58 35.08 -25.83
CA ASP A 300 -11.24 34.55 -25.59
C ASP A 300 -11.16 33.77 -24.26
N VAL A 301 -10.49 32.62 -24.31
CA VAL A 301 -10.15 31.80 -23.14
C VAL A 301 -9.19 32.57 -22.23
N ARG A 302 -9.40 32.48 -20.92
CA ARG A 302 -8.54 33.08 -19.90
C ARG A 302 -7.91 32.01 -19.05
N VAL A 303 -6.62 32.16 -18.74
CA VAL A 303 -5.84 31.21 -17.94
C VAL A 303 -5.23 31.96 -16.76
N PHE A 304 -5.39 31.40 -15.57
CA PHE A 304 -4.81 31.89 -14.33
C PHE A 304 -4.04 30.76 -13.67
N GLU A 305 -2.89 31.08 -13.09
CA GLU A 305 -1.98 30.08 -12.51
C GLU A 305 -1.46 30.61 -11.18
N GLU A 306 -1.34 29.74 -10.18
CA GLU A 306 -0.68 30.04 -8.92
C GLU A 306 0.09 28.82 -8.42
N THR A 307 1.20 29.08 -7.72
CA THR A 307 2.10 28.02 -7.23
C THR A 307 1.51 27.36 -5.99
N ALA A 308 1.55 26.03 -5.93
CA ALA A 308 1.23 25.28 -4.73
C ALA A 308 2.49 25.06 -3.88
N ASP A 309 2.32 24.87 -2.58
CA ASP A 309 3.39 24.42 -1.70
C ASP A 309 3.90 23.02 -2.09
N ILE A 310 5.08 22.64 -1.61
CA ILE A 310 5.65 21.31 -1.87
C ILE A 310 4.85 20.25 -1.10
N LEU A 311 4.12 19.41 -1.83
CA LEU A 311 3.25 18.38 -1.27
C LEU A 311 3.90 17.00 -1.28
N THR A 312 3.79 16.29 -0.17
CA THR A 312 4.11 14.86 -0.04
C THR A 312 2.86 14.15 0.46
N ALA A 313 2.87 12.82 0.50
CA ALA A 313 1.72 12.02 0.93
C ALA A 313 1.11 12.54 2.24
N GLY A 314 -0.18 12.89 2.20
CA GLY A 314 -0.95 13.40 3.34
C GLY A 314 -0.76 14.87 3.70
N LYS A 315 0.08 15.63 2.97
CA LYS A 315 0.14 17.09 3.09
C LYS A 315 -0.90 17.74 2.18
N GLU A 316 -1.45 18.85 2.63
CA GLU A 316 -2.46 19.62 1.91
C GLU A 316 -2.01 21.08 1.80
N ASP A 317 -2.42 21.73 0.71
CA ASP A 317 -2.30 23.16 0.51
C ASP A 317 -3.58 23.71 -0.15
N THR A 318 -3.96 24.94 0.22
CA THR A 318 -5.12 25.64 -0.34
C THR A 318 -4.63 26.82 -1.15
N VAL A 319 -4.69 26.67 -2.48
CA VAL A 319 -4.19 27.66 -3.43
C VAL A 319 -5.31 28.64 -3.78
N GLY A 320 -5.09 29.91 -3.45
CA GLY A 320 -6.00 31.02 -3.78
C GLY A 320 -5.53 31.76 -5.03
N ILE A 321 -6.37 31.77 -6.07
CA ILE A 321 -6.15 32.47 -7.33
C ILE A 321 -7.12 33.64 -7.41
N ILE A 322 -6.61 34.86 -7.58
CA ILE A 322 -7.42 36.08 -7.69
C ILE A 322 -7.34 36.60 -9.12
N TRP A 323 -8.49 36.89 -9.73
CA TRP A 323 -8.57 37.53 -11.04
C TRP A 323 -9.36 38.83 -11.01
N GLN A 324 -9.05 39.71 -11.96
CA GLN A 324 -9.75 40.97 -12.16
C GLN A 324 -10.23 41.11 -13.60
N GLY A 325 -11.40 41.72 -13.75
CA GLY A 325 -11.93 42.10 -15.06
C GLY A 325 -12.38 40.91 -15.92
N VAL A 326 -12.84 39.82 -15.30
CA VAL A 326 -13.57 38.75 -16.00
C VAL A 326 -14.93 39.32 -16.46
N PRO A 327 -15.22 39.34 -17.78
CA PRO A 327 -16.47 39.88 -18.29
C PRO A 327 -17.66 39.08 -17.78
N ARG A 328 -18.82 39.73 -17.78
CA ARG A 328 -20.09 39.04 -17.57
C ARG A 328 -20.26 37.88 -18.56
N GLY A 329 -20.83 36.78 -18.09
CA GLY A 329 -21.07 35.61 -18.92
C GLY A 329 -21.05 34.31 -18.13
N ASP A 330 -21.40 33.24 -18.84
CA ASP A 330 -21.29 31.86 -18.37
C ASP A 330 -19.96 31.28 -18.88
N TYR A 331 -19.22 30.66 -17.98
CA TYR A 331 -17.91 30.07 -18.23
C TYR A 331 -17.89 28.61 -17.83
N ASN A 332 -17.31 27.77 -18.68
CA ASN A 332 -16.80 26.48 -18.27
C ASN A 332 -15.44 26.69 -17.62
N VAL A 333 -15.28 26.17 -16.40
CA VAL A 333 -14.07 26.30 -15.60
C VAL A 333 -13.38 24.95 -15.55
N LYS A 334 -12.13 24.90 -16.00
CA LYS A 334 -11.26 23.73 -15.83
C LYS A 334 -10.14 24.07 -14.87
N ILE A 335 -9.97 23.26 -13.84
CA ILE A 335 -8.94 23.41 -12.81
C ILE A 335 -8.00 22.23 -12.98
N ASP A 336 -6.75 22.49 -13.33
CA ASP A 336 -5.70 21.50 -13.53
C ASP A 336 -4.63 21.66 -12.47
N VAL A 337 -4.15 20.56 -11.88
CA VAL A 337 -2.90 20.56 -11.10
C VAL A 337 -1.78 20.09 -12.00
N VAL A 338 -0.77 20.93 -12.19
CA VAL A 338 0.27 20.74 -13.20
C VAL A 338 1.64 20.71 -12.54
N ASN A 339 2.45 19.69 -12.82
CA ASN A 339 3.83 19.61 -12.32
C ASN A 339 4.80 20.48 -13.13
N LEU A 340 6.07 20.54 -12.70
CA LEU A 340 7.12 21.29 -13.40
C LEU A 340 7.39 20.82 -14.84
N ASP A 341 7.07 19.57 -15.17
CA ASP A 341 7.24 19.01 -16.52
C ASP A 341 6.05 19.35 -17.45
N GLY A 342 5.02 20.03 -16.92
CA GLY A 342 3.82 20.40 -17.67
C GLY A 342 2.78 19.29 -17.77
N GLU A 343 2.94 18.21 -17.02
CA GLU A 343 1.98 17.12 -16.92
C GLU A 343 0.81 17.50 -16.00
N ILE A 344 -0.41 17.22 -16.45
CA ILE A 344 -1.62 17.41 -15.65
C ILE A 344 -1.77 16.16 -14.78
N LEU A 345 -1.58 16.30 -13.47
CA LEU A 345 -1.67 15.21 -12.51
C LEU A 345 -3.11 14.96 -12.03
N ASP A 346 -3.93 16.01 -11.98
CA ASP A 346 -5.35 15.93 -11.69
C ASP A 346 -6.12 17.10 -12.31
N SER A 347 -7.43 16.92 -12.52
CA SER A 347 -8.30 17.89 -13.19
C SER A 347 -9.73 17.86 -12.65
N HIS A 348 -10.30 19.04 -12.44
CA HIS A 348 -11.70 19.24 -12.06
C HIS A 348 -12.40 20.21 -13.02
N GLU A 349 -13.66 19.93 -13.37
CA GLU A 349 -14.47 20.79 -14.22
C GLU A 349 -15.73 21.29 -13.50
N THR A 350 -15.98 22.59 -13.59
CA THR A 350 -17.16 23.24 -12.99
C THR A 350 -17.63 24.41 -13.87
N VAL A 351 -18.63 25.17 -13.40
CA VAL A 351 -19.19 26.32 -14.12
C VAL A 351 -19.17 27.57 -13.24
N LEU A 352 -18.92 28.71 -13.88
CA LEU A 352 -18.94 30.03 -13.24
C LEU A 352 -19.88 30.95 -14.01
N ARG A 353 -20.74 31.67 -13.29
CA ARG A 353 -21.58 32.73 -13.85
C ARG A 353 -21.21 34.07 -13.21
N VAL A 354 -20.77 35.01 -14.03
CA VAL A 354 -20.39 36.36 -13.60
C VAL A 354 -21.51 37.33 -13.93
N PHE A 355 -22.07 37.98 -12.90
CA PHE A 355 -23.14 38.96 -13.02
C PHE A 355 -22.60 40.40 -12.99
N GLU A 356 -23.43 41.38 -13.37
CA GLU A 356 -23.12 42.78 -13.04
C GLU A 356 -23.32 43.00 -11.52
N PRO A 357 -22.45 43.77 -10.85
CA PRO A 357 -22.76 44.22 -9.50
C PRO A 357 -24.06 45.01 -9.56
N VAL A 358 -25.05 44.61 -8.75
CA VAL A 358 -26.29 45.38 -8.60
C VAL A 358 -25.87 46.78 -8.22
N ALA A 359 -26.05 47.74 -9.11
CA ALA A 359 -25.79 49.14 -8.81
C ALA A 359 -26.50 49.46 -7.49
N GLU A 360 -25.75 49.91 -6.48
CA GLU A 360 -26.34 50.48 -5.27
C GLU A 360 -27.41 51.47 -5.74
N LEU A 361 -28.65 51.21 -5.34
CA LEU A 361 -29.77 52.09 -5.64
C LEU A 361 -29.33 53.51 -5.26
N ASN A 362 -29.19 54.38 -6.26
CA ASN A 362 -28.99 55.81 -6.04
C ASN A 362 -29.98 56.22 -4.95
N PRO A 363 -29.54 56.92 -3.88
CA PRO A 363 -30.47 57.40 -2.86
C PRO A 363 -31.57 58.20 -3.58
N PRO A 364 -32.83 58.04 -3.17
CA PRO A 364 -33.96 58.58 -3.91
C PRO A 364 -33.76 60.08 -4.10
N GLU A 365 -33.99 60.56 -5.33
CA GLU A 365 -34.04 61.98 -5.67
C GLU A 365 -34.78 62.75 -4.57
N GLU A 366 -34.10 63.72 -3.96
CA GLU A 366 -34.75 64.67 -3.06
C GLU A 366 -35.88 65.35 -3.83
N THR A 367 -37.11 65.04 -3.41
CA THR A 367 -38.33 65.68 -3.88
C THR A 367 -38.24 67.19 -3.60
N PRO A 368 -38.66 68.07 -4.52
CA PRO A 368 -38.39 69.51 -4.39
C PRO A 368 -39.05 70.09 -3.15
N ALA A 369 -38.29 70.91 -2.44
CA ALA A 369 -38.67 71.59 -1.21
C ALA A 369 -40.03 72.29 -1.30
N LEU A 370 -41.01 71.81 -0.54
CA LEU A 370 -42.22 72.57 -0.22
C LEU A 370 -41.88 73.54 0.92
N SER A 371 -41.85 74.81 0.57
CA SER A 371 -41.59 75.97 1.43
C SER A 371 -42.34 75.92 2.76
N SER A 372 -41.59 76.15 3.84
CA SER A 372 -42.06 76.38 5.20
C SER A 372 -42.94 77.63 5.29
N GLN A 373 -44.25 77.47 5.26
CA GLN A 373 -45.22 78.39 5.85
C GLN A 373 -46.56 77.65 5.99
N ALA A 374 -47.17 77.75 7.18
CA ALA A 374 -48.45 77.15 7.60
C ALA A 374 -48.40 75.71 8.17
N ALA A 375 -47.89 75.56 9.40
CA ALA A 375 -48.40 74.57 10.36
C ALA A 375 -48.12 74.97 11.82
N THR A 376 -48.23 76.27 12.15
CA THR A 376 -48.45 76.73 13.52
C THR A 376 -49.94 76.64 13.80
N GLY A 377 -50.37 75.54 14.43
CA GLY A 377 -51.75 75.38 14.86
C GLY A 377 -52.13 73.91 14.92
N ILE A 378 -52.42 73.43 16.14
CA ILE A 378 -52.87 72.09 16.53
C ILE A 378 -51.78 71.29 17.27
N LEU A 379 -51.34 71.83 18.40
CA LEU A 379 -50.81 71.06 19.53
C LEU A 379 -50.97 71.85 20.83
N LEU A 380 -52.19 72.39 21.04
CA LEU A 380 -52.59 73.14 22.23
C LEU A 380 -53.93 72.68 22.83
N CYS A 381 -54.40 71.46 22.50
CA CYS A 381 -55.70 70.97 22.99
C CYS A 381 -55.67 69.71 23.87
N VAL A 382 -54.50 69.18 24.25
CA VAL A 382 -54.43 68.04 25.19
C VAL A 382 -54.12 68.48 26.64
N ALA A 383 -53.73 69.74 26.88
CA ALA A 383 -53.44 70.24 28.22
C ALA A 383 -54.65 70.83 28.99
N VAL A 384 -55.84 70.94 28.38
CA VAL A 384 -57.02 71.56 29.03
C VAL A 384 -58.03 70.53 29.59
N PHE A 385 -57.86 69.24 29.33
CA PHE A 385 -58.76 68.20 29.88
C PHE A 385 -58.35 67.63 31.24
N LEU A 386 -57.20 68.05 31.80
CA LEU A 386 -56.74 67.61 33.13
C LEU A 386 -57.10 68.56 34.29
N GLU A 387 -57.83 69.66 34.03
CA GLU A 387 -58.13 70.67 35.06
C GLU A 387 -59.62 70.86 35.39
N ARG A 388 -60.49 69.91 35.00
CA ARG A 388 -61.89 69.85 35.47
C ARG A 388 -62.25 68.52 36.13
N LYS A 389 -61.47 68.14 37.15
CA LYS A 389 -61.95 67.17 38.14
C LYS A 389 -61.40 67.46 39.54
N LYS A 390 -61.61 68.69 40.01
CA LYS A 390 -61.55 69.06 41.44
C LYS A 390 -62.18 70.45 41.70
N ARG A 391 -63.50 70.51 41.96
CA ARG A 391 -64.15 71.24 43.09
C ARG A 391 -65.64 71.54 42.86
N GLY A 392 -66.41 71.28 43.94
CA GLY A 392 -67.84 71.56 44.18
C GLY A 392 -68.64 70.26 44.21
N LYS A 393 -68.96 69.56 45.31
CA LYS A 393 -69.22 69.78 46.75
C LYS A 393 -70.63 70.32 47.09
N LYS A 394 -71.41 69.45 47.75
CA LYS A 394 -72.66 69.64 48.55
C LYS A 394 -73.91 70.03 47.73
N ASP A 395 -75.09 69.46 47.97
CA ASP A 395 -75.70 68.91 49.19
C ASP A 395 -76.00 67.40 49.19
#